data_AF-A0A1X2I2T5-F1
#
_entry.id   AF-A0A1X2I2T5-F1
#
_cell.length_a   1.000
_cell.length_b   1.000
_cell.length_c   1.000
_cell.angle_alpha   90.00
_cell.angle_beta   90.00
_cell.angle_gamma   90.00
#
_symmetry.space_group_name_H-M   'P 1'
#
loop_
_entity.id
_entity.type
_entity.pdbx_description
1 polymer ?
#
loop_
_entity_poly.entity_id
_entity_poly.type
_entity_poly.pdbx_seq_one_letter_code
_entity_poly.pdbx_strand_id
1 'polypeptide(L)'
;MTEGYLDSLNEKQREAVVANAKYLQILAGPGSGKTRVLTTRVAHLVKYQKINPAQLMVATFTRKAAIEMKERLESENLLGPMQTNLLTMGTFHSICARYLRQYATSIRLPNDFRIIEPQETSKILLSLIDNELARKLSPQLERTKATATGFQAKISQAKNSGVDGEEFELIHCDNMLMSDLTLVFKAYDERLRMEHLVVKDTTQPRTDFNHLTFLLLA
;
A
#
# COMPACT_ATOMS: atom_id res chain seq x y z
N MET A 1 34.30 1.03 -21.40
CA MET A 1 33.19 1.67 -22.15
C MET A 1 32.52 2.61 -21.17
N THR A 2 32.56 3.91 -21.42
CA THR A 2 31.87 4.91 -20.60
C THR A 2 30.37 4.70 -20.74
N GLU A 3 29.71 4.49 -19.60
CA GLU A 3 28.29 4.17 -19.55
C GLU A 3 27.48 5.46 -19.74
N GLY A 4 27.03 5.72 -20.98
CA GLY A 4 26.37 6.98 -21.36
C GLY A 4 25.16 7.39 -20.52
N TYR A 5 24.57 6.47 -19.76
CA TYR A 5 23.50 6.76 -18.82
C TYR A 5 23.97 7.53 -17.56
N LEU A 6 25.27 7.50 -17.23
CA LEU A 6 25.86 8.23 -16.09
C LEU A 6 26.32 9.65 -16.44
N ASP A 7 26.65 9.90 -17.71
CA ASP A 7 27.30 11.15 -18.16
C ASP A 7 26.49 12.41 -17.88
N SER A 8 25.19 12.23 -17.70
CA SER A 8 24.23 13.30 -17.55
C SER A 8 23.97 13.68 -16.08
N LEU A 9 24.61 12.98 -15.13
CA LEU A 9 24.49 13.17 -13.68
C LEU A 9 25.57 14.10 -13.13
N ASN A 10 25.22 14.90 -12.11
CA ASN A 10 26.25 15.57 -11.31
C ASN A 10 26.96 14.58 -10.36
N GLU A 11 28.03 15.03 -9.70
CA GLU A 11 28.85 14.19 -8.82
C GLU A 11 28.04 13.47 -7.73
N LYS A 12 27.16 14.19 -7.02
CA LYS A 12 26.34 13.63 -5.93
C LYS A 12 25.28 12.65 -6.42
N GLN A 13 24.68 12.94 -7.58
CA GLN A 13 23.74 12.04 -8.22
C GLN A 13 24.44 10.75 -8.68
N ARG A 14 25.63 10.88 -9.27
CA ARG A 14 26.46 9.75 -9.70
C ARG A 14 26.86 8.89 -8.50
N GLU A 15 27.32 9.52 -7.42
CA GLU A 15 27.64 8.86 -6.14
C GLU A 15 26.47 8.00 -5.65
N ALA A 16 25.26 8.58 -5.62
CA ALA A 16 24.05 7.85 -5.23
C ALA A 16 23.67 6.70 -6.19
N VAL A 17 23.90 6.86 -7.49
CA VAL A 17 23.60 5.83 -8.49
C VAL A 17 24.54 4.64 -8.38
N VAL A 18 25.84 4.89 -8.23
CA VAL A 18 26.88 3.84 -8.25
C VAL A 18 27.15 3.24 -6.87
N ALA A 19 26.60 3.83 -5.80
CA ALA A 19 26.79 3.36 -4.43
C ALA A 19 26.48 1.86 -4.28
N ASN A 20 27.50 1.10 -3.86
CA ASN A 20 27.39 -0.32 -3.56
C ASN A 20 27.03 -0.54 -2.08
N ALA A 21 25.84 -0.06 -1.70
CA ALA A 21 25.31 -0.21 -0.34
C ALA A 21 24.06 -1.09 -0.36
N LYS A 22 23.96 -1.99 0.64
CA LYS A 22 22.76 -2.81 0.87
C LYS A 22 21.54 -1.93 1.19
N TYR A 23 21.75 -0.87 1.96
CA TYR A 23 20.74 0.12 2.31
C TYR A 23 21.24 1.50 1.89
N LEU A 24 20.42 2.24 1.16
CA LEU A 24 20.76 3.58 0.69
C LEU A 24 19.59 4.53 0.91
N GLN A 25 19.82 5.59 1.66
CA GLN A 25 18.89 6.70 1.83
C GLN A 25 19.40 7.92 1.07
N ILE A 26 18.56 8.49 0.22
CA ILE A 26 18.89 9.68 -0.57
C ILE A 26 18.03 10.85 -0.08
N LEU A 27 18.66 11.77 0.65
CA LEU A 27 18.03 13.02 1.07
C LEU A 27 18.17 14.05 -0.04
N ALA A 28 17.04 14.61 -0.49
CA ALA A 28 17.04 15.43 -1.69
C ALA A 28 15.91 16.47 -1.69
N GLY A 29 16.29 17.75 -1.85
CA GLY A 29 15.36 18.88 -1.96
C GLY A 29 14.54 18.87 -3.27
N PRO A 30 13.48 19.69 -3.37
CA PRO A 30 12.73 19.88 -4.62
C PRO A 30 13.67 20.19 -5.80
N GLY A 31 13.35 19.68 -6.99
CA GLY A 31 14.14 19.95 -8.21
C GLY A 31 15.51 19.27 -8.30
N SER A 32 16.00 18.57 -7.27
CA SER A 32 17.35 17.97 -7.26
C SER A 32 17.55 16.74 -8.17
N GLY A 33 16.53 16.35 -8.94
CA GLY A 33 16.59 15.18 -9.83
C GLY A 33 16.38 13.82 -9.14
N LYS A 34 15.69 13.75 -8.00
CA LYS A 34 15.37 12.49 -7.28
C LYS A 34 14.94 11.35 -8.20
N THR A 35 13.94 11.60 -9.02
CA THR A 35 13.39 10.59 -9.92
C THR A 35 14.42 10.14 -10.96
N ARG A 36 15.27 11.06 -11.45
CA ARG A 36 16.36 10.73 -12.37
C ARG A 36 17.38 9.82 -11.70
N VAL A 37 17.83 10.17 -10.49
CA VAL A 37 18.75 9.34 -9.70
C VAL A 37 18.16 7.93 -9.50
N LEU A 38 16.88 7.84 -9.15
CA LEU A 38 16.21 6.57 -8.94
C LEU A 38 16.17 5.70 -10.21
N THR A 39 15.72 6.26 -11.34
CA THR A 39 15.63 5.53 -12.61
C THR A 39 17.01 5.13 -13.12
N THR A 40 18.01 6.02 -12.99
CA THR A 40 19.37 5.72 -13.41
C THR A 40 20.03 4.68 -12.51
N ARG A 41 19.70 4.66 -11.20
CA ARG A 41 20.15 3.61 -10.28
C ARG A 41 19.56 2.25 -10.66
N VAL A 42 18.27 2.17 -10.95
CA VAL A 42 17.66 0.92 -11.45
C VAL A 42 18.37 0.43 -12.71
N ALA A 43 18.64 1.34 -13.67
CA ALA A 43 19.41 0.99 -14.87
C ALA A 43 20.82 0.48 -14.54
N HIS A 44 21.54 1.13 -13.61
CA HIS A 44 22.86 0.71 -13.16
C HIS A 44 22.88 -0.69 -12.52
N LEU A 45 21.90 -0.98 -11.66
CA LEU A 45 21.77 -2.29 -11.01
C LEU A 45 21.60 -3.43 -12.04
N VAL A 46 20.84 -3.18 -13.10
CA VAL A 46 20.61 -4.17 -14.17
C VAL A 46 21.81 -4.25 -15.11
N LYS A 47 22.25 -3.11 -15.66
CA LYS A 47 23.28 -3.07 -16.72
C LYS A 47 24.66 -3.40 -16.19
N TYR A 48 25.05 -2.83 -15.05
CA TYR A 48 26.39 -2.97 -14.49
C TYR A 48 26.45 -4.09 -13.45
N GLN A 49 25.58 -4.07 -12.44
CA GLN A 49 25.58 -5.10 -11.39
C GLN A 49 24.92 -6.43 -11.81
N LYS A 50 24.36 -6.49 -13.03
CA LYS A 50 23.75 -7.70 -13.62
C LYS A 50 22.61 -8.29 -12.78
N ILE A 51 21.92 -7.47 -11.99
CA ILE A 51 20.72 -7.91 -11.26
C ILE A 51 19.60 -8.16 -12.26
N ASN A 52 18.93 -9.31 -12.14
CA ASN A 52 17.77 -9.63 -12.97
C ASN A 52 16.65 -8.63 -12.65
N PRO A 53 16.09 -7.90 -13.64
CA PRO A 53 15.00 -6.95 -13.41
C PRO A 53 13.79 -7.55 -12.70
N ALA A 54 13.51 -8.85 -12.89
CA ALA A 54 12.41 -9.54 -12.21
C ALA A 54 12.58 -9.59 -10.68
N GLN A 55 13.79 -9.39 -10.16
CA GLN A 55 14.11 -9.32 -8.73
C GLN A 55 14.00 -7.89 -8.18
N LEU A 56 13.76 -6.89 -9.04
CA LEU A 56 13.70 -5.48 -8.65
C LEU A 56 12.26 -5.03 -8.45
N MET A 57 12.02 -4.32 -7.33
CA MET A 57 10.77 -3.64 -7.03
C MET A 57 10.96 -2.12 -7.00
N VAL A 58 10.07 -1.40 -7.68
CA VAL A 58 10.06 0.05 -7.74
C VAL A 58 8.66 0.56 -7.38
N ALA A 59 8.52 1.12 -6.18
CA ALA A 59 7.23 1.59 -5.67
C ALA A 59 7.19 3.11 -5.54
N THR A 60 6.00 3.70 -5.71
CA THR A 60 5.73 5.12 -5.47
C THR A 60 4.33 5.32 -4.89
N PHE A 61 4.00 6.55 -4.50
CA PHE A 61 2.70 6.86 -3.92
C PHE A 61 1.62 7.17 -4.96
N THR A 62 2.00 7.67 -6.14
CA THR A 62 1.02 8.12 -7.14
C THR A 62 1.13 7.33 -8.43
N ARG A 63 -0.02 7.08 -9.07
CA ARG A 63 -0.06 6.44 -10.39
C ARG A 63 0.70 7.24 -11.44
N LYS A 64 0.61 8.58 -11.38
CA LYS A 64 1.34 9.48 -12.28
C LYS A 64 2.85 9.28 -12.18
N ALA A 65 3.39 9.26 -10.96
CA ALA A 65 4.83 9.02 -10.77
C ALA A 65 5.25 7.62 -11.25
N ALA A 66 4.40 6.60 -11.06
CA ALA A 66 4.70 5.24 -11.51
C ALA A 66 4.80 5.17 -13.05
N ILE A 67 3.87 5.84 -13.75
CA ILE A 67 3.86 5.93 -15.22
C ILE A 67 5.09 6.71 -15.71
N GLU A 68 5.35 7.89 -15.16
CA GLU A 68 6.50 8.73 -15.55
C GLU A 68 7.83 8.00 -15.34
N MET A 69 7.95 7.24 -14.24
CA MET A 69 9.13 6.41 -14.00
C MET A 69 9.25 5.25 -14.98
N LYS A 70 8.13 4.65 -15.39
CA LYS A 70 8.09 3.63 -16.44
C LYS A 70 8.64 4.16 -17.74
N GLU A 71 8.04 5.24 -18.24
CA GLU A 71 8.39 5.86 -19.52
C GLU A 71 9.88 6.22 -19.57
N ARG A 72 10.44 6.70 -18.45
CA ARG A 72 11.88 6.99 -18.37
C ARG A 72 12.74 5.74 -18.50
N LEU A 73 12.41 4.68 -17.77
CA LEU A 73 13.16 3.42 -17.80
C LEU A 73 13.07 2.73 -19.17
N GLU A 74 11.93 2.85 -19.84
CA GLU A 74 11.72 2.31 -21.19
C GLU A 74 12.61 2.95 -22.25
N SER A 75 13.25 4.10 -21.98
CA SER A 75 14.25 4.65 -22.89
C SER A 75 15.44 3.69 -23.08
N GLU A 76 15.90 3.54 -24.31
CA GLU A 76 17.03 2.66 -24.68
C GLU A 76 18.34 3.05 -23.96
N ASN A 77 18.50 4.33 -23.64
CA ASN A 77 19.64 4.80 -22.85
C ASN A 77 19.63 4.20 -21.43
N LEU A 78 18.44 3.95 -20.85
CA LEU A 78 18.30 3.35 -19.52
C LEU A 78 18.17 1.83 -19.57
N LEU A 79 16.99 1.27 -19.83
CA LEU A 79 16.78 -0.19 -19.85
C LEU A 79 16.18 -0.72 -21.15
N GLY A 80 15.44 0.11 -21.86
CA GLY A 80 14.59 -0.34 -22.96
C GLY A 80 13.29 -0.98 -22.46
N PRO A 81 12.28 -1.14 -23.34
CA PRO A 81 10.94 -1.59 -22.97
C PRO A 81 10.92 -3.05 -22.49
N MET A 82 11.72 -3.93 -23.10
CA MET A 82 11.74 -5.35 -22.76
C MET A 82 12.18 -5.59 -21.31
N GLN A 83 13.29 -4.97 -20.90
CA GLN A 83 13.82 -5.11 -19.53
C GLN A 83 12.93 -4.38 -18.51
N THR A 84 12.38 -3.22 -18.88
CA THR A 84 11.49 -2.45 -17.99
C THR A 84 10.21 -3.21 -17.67
N ASN A 85 9.65 -3.96 -18.62
CA ASN A 85 8.44 -4.76 -18.40
C ASN A 85 8.64 -5.96 -17.47
N LEU A 86 9.87 -6.38 -17.21
CA LEU A 86 10.19 -7.41 -16.22
C LEU A 86 10.19 -6.87 -14.78
N LEU A 87 10.35 -5.56 -14.59
CA LEU A 87 10.36 -4.94 -13.26
C LEU A 87 9.00 -5.08 -12.56
N THR A 88 9.03 -5.25 -11.25
CA THR A 88 7.84 -5.01 -10.43
C THR A 88 7.73 -3.53 -10.14
N MET A 89 6.81 -2.83 -10.81
CA MET A 89 6.68 -1.38 -10.62
C MET A 89 5.23 -0.92 -10.56
N GLY A 90 4.97 0.06 -9.71
CA GLY A 90 3.63 0.63 -9.54
C GLY A 90 3.52 1.50 -8.29
N THR A 91 2.28 1.78 -7.89
CA THR A 91 2.04 2.26 -6.53
C THR A 91 2.13 1.15 -5.52
N PHE A 92 2.38 1.48 -4.24
CA PHE A 92 2.30 0.50 -3.15
C PHE A 92 1.02 -0.34 -3.21
N HIS A 93 -0.15 0.30 -3.33
CA HIS A 93 -1.42 -0.41 -3.44
C HIS A 93 -1.49 -1.36 -4.66
N SER A 94 -1.03 -0.92 -5.84
CA SER A 94 -1.05 -1.78 -7.03
C SER A 94 -0.13 -3.01 -6.90
N ILE A 95 1.03 -2.84 -6.25
CA ILE A 95 1.99 -3.92 -6.02
C ILE A 95 1.43 -4.89 -4.98
N CYS A 96 0.89 -4.39 -3.86
CA CYS A 96 0.24 -5.21 -2.86
C CYS A 96 -0.95 -5.98 -3.45
N ALA A 97 -1.80 -5.33 -4.24
CA ALA A 97 -2.93 -5.98 -4.92
C ALA A 97 -2.45 -7.09 -5.88
N ARG A 98 -1.34 -6.86 -6.60
CA ARG A 98 -0.75 -7.86 -7.48
C ARG A 98 -0.29 -9.10 -6.70
N TYR A 99 0.40 -8.90 -5.58
CA TYR A 99 0.84 -10.01 -4.73
C TYR A 99 -0.32 -10.73 -4.03
N LEU A 100 -1.32 -9.98 -3.54
CA LEU A 100 -2.52 -10.56 -2.96
C LEU A 100 -3.24 -11.45 -3.96
N ARG A 101 -3.34 -11.05 -5.23
CA ARG A 101 -3.90 -11.92 -6.29
C ARG A 101 -3.04 -13.14 -6.59
N GLN A 102 -1.72 -12.96 -6.62
CA GLN A 102 -0.78 -14.06 -6.87
C GLN A 102 -0.84 -15.14 -5.78
N TYR A 103 -1.07 -14.74 -4.53
CA TYR A 103 -1.05 -15.62 -3.36
C TYR A 103 -2.41 -15.75 -2.65
N ALA A 104 -3.51 -15.41 -3.32
CA ALA A 104 -4.84 -15.31 -2.70
C ALA A 104 -5.26 -16.62 -2.03
N THR A 105 -5.03 -17.75 -2.72
CA THR A 105 -5.37 -19.09 -2.24
C THR A 105 -4.65 -19.46 -0.94
N SER A 106 -3.39 -19.02 -0.78
CA SER A 106 -2.60 -19.26 0.44
C SER A 106 -3.18 -18.58 1.67
N ILE A 107 -3.98 -17.52 1.50
CA ILE A 107 -4.65 -16.77 2.57
C ILE A 107 -6.18 -16.93 2.55
N ARG A 108 -6.68 -17.96 1.87
CA ARG A 108 -8.12 -18.28 1.76
C ARG A 108 -8.97 -17.14 1.19
N LEU A 109 -8.37 -16.32 0.32
CA LEU A 109 -9.10 -15.37 -0.52
C LEU A 109 -9.29 -15.96 -1.92
N PRO A 110 -10.45 -15.75 -2.56
CA PRO A 110 -10.62 -16.13 -3.96
C PRO A 110 -9.86 -15.16 -4.86
N ASN A 111 -9.49 -15.57 -6.06
CA ASN A 111 -8.68 -14.74 -6.98
C ASN A 111 -9.39 -13.47 -7.49
N ASP A 112 -10.72 -13.45 -7.43
CA ASP A 112 -11.60 -12.37 -7.87
C ASP A 112 -12.11 -11.48 -6.72
N PHE A 113 -11.45 -11.51 -5.55
CA PHE A 113 -11.75 -10.62 -4.45
C PHE A 113 -11.81 -9.15 -4.89
N ARG A 114 -12.71 -8.36 -4.28
CA ARG A 114 -12.84 -6.94 -4.56
C ARG A 114 -12.07 -6.11 -3.54
N ILE A 115 -11.26 -5.18 -4.04
CA ILE A 115 -10.67 -4.15 -3.21
C ILE A 115 -11.69 -3.00 -3.11
N ILE A 116 -12.10 -2.68 -1.89
CA ILE A 116 -13.07 -1.62 -1.61
C ILE A 116 -12.39 -0.38 -1.04
N GLU A 117 -12.94 0.78 -1.38
CA GLU A 117 -12.45 2.07 -0.89
C GLU A 117 -13.11 2.43 0.47
N PRO A 118 -12.53 3.38 1.25
CA PRO A 118 -13.08 3.78 2.54
C PRO A 118 -14.55 4.22 2.50
N GLN A 119 -14.99 4.86 1.42
CA GLN A 119 -16.39 5.27 1.25
C GLN A 119 -17.36 4.10 1.10
N GLU A 120 -16.92 2.98 0.52
CA GLU A 120 -17.72 1.75 0.46
C GLU A 120 -17.79 1.10 1.84
N THR A 121 -16.69 1.12 2.58
CA THR A 121 -16.66 0.65 3.97
C THR A 121 -17.68 1.40 4.85
N SER A 122 -17.76 2.73 4.76
CA SER A 122 -18.74 3.50 5.54
C SER A 122 -20.19 3.10 5.20
N LYS A 123 -20.48 2.77 3.93
CA LYS A 123 -21.81 2.33 3.50
C LYS A 123 -22.15 0.94 4.04
N ILE A 124 -21.19 0.02 4.04
CA ILE A 124 -21.36 -1.32 4.63
C ILE A 124 -21.68 -1.18 6.11
N LEU A 125 -20.89 -0.40 6.86
CA LEU A 125 -21.12 -0.19 8.29
C LEU A 125 -22.49 0.44 8.57
N LEU A 126 -22.88 1.45 7.80
CA LEU A 126 -24.20 2.06 7.94
C LEU A 126 -25.33 1.05 7.67
N SER A 127 -25.20 0.22 6.62
CA SER A 127 -26.17 -0.83 6.33
C SER A 127 -26.29 -1.87 7.46
N LEU A 128 -25.17 -2.26 8.07
CA LEU A 128 -25.16 -3.18 9.20
C LEU A 128 -25.89 -2.57 10.41
N ILE A 129 -25.61 -1.30 10.72
CA ILE A 129 -26.20 -0.56 11.85
C ILE A 129 -27.70 -0.35 11.65
N ASP A 130 -28.11 0.08 10.47
CA ASP A 130 -29.49 0.50 10.17
C ASP A 130 -30.43 -0.69 9.95
N ASN A 131 -29.91 -1.82 9.48
CA ASN A 131 -30.72 -2.96 9.07
C ASN A 131 -30.43 -4.21 9.92
N GLU A 132 -29.30 -4.88 9.68
CA GLU A 132 -29.04 -6.23 10.17
C GLU A 132 -28.91 -6.30 11.69
N LEU A 133 -28.31 -5.27 12.28
CA LEU A 133 -28.05 -5.18 13.72
C LEU A 133 -29.02 -4.24 14.44
N ALA A 134 -29.95 -3.60 13.72
CA ALA A 134 -30.88 -2.61 14.24
C ALA A 134 -31.65 -3.04 15.50
N ARG A 135 -31.97 -4.33 15.65
CA ARG A 135 -32.68 -4.85 16.83
C ARG A 135 -31.77 -5.29 17.96
N LYS A 136 -30.48 -5.47 17.70
CA LYS A 136 -29.47 -5.93 18.65
C LYS A 136 -28.68 -4.79 19.28
N LEU A 137 -28.61 -3.65 18.60
CA LEU A 137 -27.89 -2.46 19.05
C LEU A 137 -28.69 -1.67 20.10
N SER A 138 -27.97 -0.97 20.97
CA SER A 138 -28.56 -0.16 22.03
C SER A 138 -29.54 0.90 21.47
N PRO A 139 -30.69 1.15 22.13
CA PRO A 139 -31.66 2.16 21.68
C PRO A 139 -31.09 3.58 21.60
N GLN A 140 -30.06 3.88 22.39
CA GLN A 140 -29.40 5.19 22.46
C GLN A 140 -28.38 5.41 21.33
N LEU A 141 -28.01 4.36 20.59
CA LEU A 141 -27.06 4.49 19.49
C LEU A 141 -27.69 5.26 18.33
N GLU A 142 -27.14 6.44 18.05
CA GLU A 142 -27.54 7.21 16.87
C GLU A 142 -27.17 6.47 15.58
N ARG A 143 -28.17 6.24 14.73
CA ARG A 143 -28.04 5.49 13.47
C ARG A 143 -27.80 6.44 12.31
N THR A 144 -26.59 6.99 12.30
CA THR A 144 -26.21 8.03 11.34
C THR A 144 -24.91 7.70 10.63
N LYS A 145 -24.68 8.37 9.50
CA LYS A 145 -23.40 8.32 8.78
C LYS A 145 -22.21 8.74 9.67
N ALA A 146 -22.42 9.66 10.62
CA ALA A 146 -21.39 10.09 11.55
C ALA A 146 -20.96 8.94 12.47
N THR A 147 -21.93 8.19 13.02
CA THR A 147 -21.67 6.99 13.83
C THR A 147 -20.90 5.94 13.03
N ALA A 148 -21.34 5.62 11.81
CA ALA A 148 -20.65 4.66 10.95
C ALA A 148 -19.19 5.07 10.65
N THR A 149 -18.96 6.37 10.42
CA THR A 149 -17.60 6.91 10.21
C THR A 149 -16.74 6.81 11.47
N GLY A 150 -17.32 7.09 12.64
CA GLY A 150 -16.64 6.93 13.92
C GLY A 150 -16.26 5.47 14.22
N PHE A 151 -17.17 4.53 13.91
CA PHE A 151 -16.91 3.10 14.06
C PHE A 151 -15.82 2.64 13.08
N GLN A 152 -15.87 3.08 11.83
CA GLN A 152 -14.83 2.80 10.83
C GLN A 152 -13.43 3.21 11.32
N ALA A 153 -13.29 4.40 11.91
CA ALA A 153 -12.00 4.89 12.41
C ALA A 153 -11.45 4.00 13.55
N LYS A 154 -12.31 3.60 14.49
CA LYS A 154 -11.94 2.70 15.60
C LYS A 154 -11.58 1.30 15.10
N ILE A 155 -12.36 0.75 14.17
CA ILE A 155 -12.10 -0.55 13.54
C ILE A 155 -10.75 -0.51 12.80
N SER A 156 -10.49 0.54 12.03
CA SER A 156 -9.21 0.71 11.33
C SER A 156 -8.04 0.79 12.31
N GLN A 157 -8.18 1.50 13.42
CA GLN A 157 -7.15 1.55 14.46
C GLN A 157 -6.87 0.18 15.09
N ALA A 158 -7.92 -0.60 15.37
CA ALA A 158 -7.81 -1.96 15.91
C ALA A 158 -7.09 -2.89 14.91
N LYS A 159 -7.54 -2.91 13.65
CA LYS A 159 -6.94 -3.72 12.59
C LYS A 159 -5.48 -3.38 12.33
N ASN A 160 -5.12 -2.10 12.39
CA ASN A 160 -3.73 -1.65 12.24
C ASN A 160 -2.82 -2.11 13.41
N SER A 161 -3.41 -2.55 14.52
CA SER A 161 -2.72 -3.15 15.65
C SER A 161 -2.78 -4.68 15.65
N GLY A 162 -3.33 -5.29 14.59
CA GLY A 162 -3.49 -6.75 14.47
C GLY A 162 -4.73 -7.33 15.13
N VAL A 163 -5.62 -6.48 15.67
CA VAL A 163 -6.81 -6.90 16.43
C VAL A 163 -8.02 -7.04 15.50
N ASP A 164 -8.65 -8.21 15.50
CA ASP A 164 -9.90 -8.47 14.78
C ASP A 164 -11.14 -8.32 15.68
N GLY A 165 -12.35 -8.52 15.13
CA GLY A 165 -13.59 -8.37 15.90
C GLY A 165 -13.73 -9.34 17.09
N GLU A 166 -13.14 -10.54 17.02
CA GLU A 166 -13.19 -11.51 18.13
C GLU A 166 -12.22 -11.11 19.23
N GLU A 167 -10.99 -10.74 18.88
CA GLU A 167 -10.00 -10.26 19.83
C GLU A 167 -10.42 -8.92 20.46
N PHE A 168 -11.06 -8.03 19.69
CA PHE A 168 -11.60 -6.78 20.19
C PHE A 168 -12.66 -7.00 21.28
N GLU A 169 -13.52 -8.01 21.12
CA GLU A 169 -14.49 -8.41 22.14
C GLU A 169 -13.80 -8.86 23.43
N LEU A 170 -12.75 -9.68 23.32
CA LEU A 170 -12.00 -10.15 24.49
C LEU A 170 -11.33 -9.00 25.23
N ILE A 171 -10.71 -8.06 24.50
CA ILE A 171 -10.04 -6.88 25.07
C ILE A 171 -11.04 -5.94 25.77
N HIS A 172 -12.27 -5.86 25.27
CA HIS A 172 -13.28 -4.90 25.74
C HIS A 172 -14.51 -5.54 26.38
N CYS A 173 -14.42 -6.79 26.82
CA CYS A 173 -15.55 -7.58 27.32
C CYS A 173 -16.32 -6.90 28.48
N ASP A 174 -15.61 -6.23 29.39
CA ASP A 174 -16.21 -5.52 30.53
C ASP A 174 -16.62 -4.07 30.21
N ASN A 175 -16.34 -3.59 28.99
CA ASN A 175 -16.65 -2.22 28.58
C ASN A 175 -18.00 -2.14 27.88
N MET A 176 -19.06 -1.89 28.64
CA MET A 176 -20.42 -1.74 28.13
C MET A 176 -20.54 -0.71 26.99
N LEU A 177 -19.70 0.34 26.97
CA LEU A 177 -19.72 1.37 25.92
C LEU A 177 -19.19 0.87 24.58
N MET A 178 -18.43 -0.23 24.56
CA MET A 178 -17.87 -0.84 23.35
C MET A 178 -18.70 -2.02 22.84
N SER A 179 -19.77 -2.40 23.53
CA SER A 179 -20.61 -3.56 23.17
C SER A 179 -21.19 -3.45 21.75
N ASP A 180 -21.81 -2.30 21.42
CA ASP A 180 -22.35 -2.03 20.09
C ASP A 180 -21.27 -2.04 19.00
N LEU A 181 -20.12 -1.40 19.27
CA LEU A 181 -19.00 -1.38 18.33
C LEU A 181 -18.45 -2.79 18.08
N THR A 182 -18.33 -3.59 19.14
CA THR A 182 -17.85 -4.97 19.07
C THR A 182 -18.78 -5.81 18.20
N LEU A 183 -20.09 -5.71 18.41
CA LEU A 183 -21.09 -6.40 17.61
C LEU A 183 -21.01 -5.99 16.13
N VAL A 184 -20.92 -4.68 15.86
CA VAL A 184 -20.78 -4.17 14.49
C VAL A 184 -19.46 -4.61 13.87
N PHE A 185 -18.36 -4.63 14.62
CA PHE A 185 -17.05 -5.04 14.12
C PHE A 185 -17.05 -6.51 13.71
N LYS A 186 -17.57 -7.42 14.55
CA LYS A 186 -17.69 -8.84 14.21
C LYS A 186 -18.53 -9.07 12.96
N ALA A 187 -19.70 -8.43 12.87
CA ALA A 187 -20.55 -8.52 11.68
C ALA A 187 -19.88 -7.92 10.44
N TYR A 188 -19.11 -6.85 10.60
CA TYR A 188 -18.35 -6.23 9.53
C TYR A 188 -17.26 -7.17 9.00
N ASP A 189 -16.48 -7.81 9.87
CA ASP A 189 -15.45 -8.78 9.46
C ASP A 189 -16.06 -9.99 8.75
N GLU A 190 -17.20 -10.48 9.25
CA GLU A 190 -17.93 -11.57 8.61
C GLU A 190 -18.45 -11.15 7.23
N ARG A 191 -19.03 -9.96 7.10
CA ARG A 191 -19.50 -9.39 5.83
C ARG A 191 -18.37 -9.26 4.81
N LEU A 192 -17.22 -8.73 5.20
CA LEU A 192 -16.05 -8.65 4.33
C LEU A 192 -15.59 -10.03 3.86
N ARG A 193 -15.59 -11.03 4.75
CA ARG A 193 -15.17 -12.39 4.43
C ARG A 193 -16.14 -13.07 3.45
N MET A 194 -17.45 -12.97 3.70
CA MET A 194 -18.49 -13.57 2.88
C MET A 194 -18.56 -12.97 1.47
N GLU A 195 -18.36 -11.65 1.36
CA GLU A 195 -18.38 -10.95 0.07
C GLU A 195 -17.00 -10.85 -0.59
N HIS A 196 -15.98 -11.49 0.01
CA HIS A 196 -14.61 -11.51 -0.48
C HIS A 196 -14.06 -10.10 -0.74
N LEU A 197 -14.23 -9.22 0.25
CA LEU A 197 -13.84 -7.82 0.20
C LEU A 197 -12.54 -7.58 0.96
N VAL A 198 -11.60 -6.88 0.32
CA VAL A 198 -10.35 -6.41 0.92
C VAL A 198 -10.41 -4.90 1.02
N VAL A 199 -10.25 -4.36 2.23
CA VAL A 199 -10.29 -2.92 2.45
C VAL A 199 -8.97 -2.30 2.02
N LYS A 200 -9.04 -1.29 1.16
CA LYS A 200 -7.87 -0.48 0.87
C LYS A 200 -7.61 0.46 2.03
N ASP A 201 -6.54 0.19 2.76
CA ASP A 201 -6.08 1.13 3.79
C ASP A 201 -5.55 2.40 3.11
N THR A 202 -6.20 3.52 3.42
CA THR A 202 -5.79 4.86 3.00
C THR A 202 -5.05 5.60 4.09
N THR A 203 -4.94 5.03 5.29
CA THR A 203 -4.00 5.56 6.27
C THR A 203 -2.62 5.48 5.62
N GLN A 204 -1.98 6.64 5.47
CA GLN A 204 -0.57 6.66 5.11
C GLN A 204 0.13 5.74 6.11
N PRO A 205 1.13 4.92 5.71
CA PRO A 205 1.97 4.25 6.69
C PRO A 205 2.35 5.33 7.70
N ARG A 206 1.97 5.15 8.99
CA ARG A 206 2.11 6.19 10.01
C ARG A 206 3.50 6.80 9.85
N THR A 207 3.49 8.07 9.47
CA THR A 207 4.67 8.77 9.00
C THR A 207 5.59 9.04 10.16
N ASP A 208 6.62 8.20 10.28
CA ASP A 208 7.97 8.64 10.64
C ASP A 208 8.87 8.72 9.39
N PHE A 209 8.29 8.88 8.20
CA PHE A 209 9.05 9.00 6.96
C PHE A 209 8.54 10.13 6.07
N ASN A 210 8.75 11.36 6.54
CA ASN A 210 8.76 12.52 5.65
C ASN A 210 9.90 12.35 4.63
N HIS A 211 9.52 12.16 3.36
CA HIS A 211 10.39 12.09 2.18
C HIS A 211 11.32 10.87 2.09
N LEU A 212 10.78 9.67 1.82
CA LEU A 212 11.59 8.53 1.40
C LEU A 212 11.09 7.90 0.11
N THR A 213 11.92 8.01 -0.92
CA THR A 213 11.89 7.14 -2.09
C THR A 213 12.65 5.87 -1.70
N PHE A 214 11.93 4.82 -1.31
CA PHE A 214 12.53 3.53 -0.96
C PHE A 214 12.82 2.72 -2.24
N LEU A 215 14.09 2.38 -2.46
CA LEU A 215 14.51 1.24 -3.28
C LEU A 215 14.62 0.04 -2.35
N LEU A 216 13.58 -0.81 -2.33
CA LEU A 216 13.69 -2.14 -1.75
C LEU A 216 14.30 -3.06 -2.81
N LEU A 217 15.59 -3.31 -2.68
CA LEU A 217 16.28 -4.41 -3.34
C LEU A 217 16.25 -5.58 -2.36
N ALA A 218 15.56 -6.65 -2.74
CA ALA A 218 15.70 -7.95 -2.09
C ALA A 218 16.98 -8.63 -2.57
#